data_AF-M6DKT8-F1
#
_entry.id   AF-M6DKT8-F1
#
_cell.length_a   1.000
_cell.length_b   1.000
_cell.length_c   1.000
_cell.angle_alpha   90.00
_cell.angle_beta   90.00
_cell.angle_gamma   90.00
#
_symmetry.space_group_name_H-M   'P 1'
#
loop_
_entity.id
_entity.type
_entity.pdbx_description
1 polymer ?
#
loop_
_entity_poly.entity_id
_entity_poly.type
_entity_poly.pdbx_seq_one_letter_code
_entity_poly.pdbx_strand_id
1 'polypeptide(L)'
;MFDFLFSSDKEKEWQFKLDNARHLYEEEDERRESIDRKLISLQGQIPLFITVIALFYATIFPSIRNISSNYIEGIFFILTAILSGIAIGMSTKMLNPSNYNYMKISPDSLKEESGNMISWQKELVNDYIQSTNHNFEVNNRKVDELIAARKVFIVSVFLGIIMVIKISITIISESLPSLIEICPCLMNVI
;
A
#
# COMPACT_ATOMS: atom_id res chain seq x y z
N MET A 1 -12.03 -26.22 52.45
CA MET A 1 -11.63 -24.84 52.81
C MET A 1 -10.39 -24.38 52.05
N PHE A 2 -9.36 -25.24 51.85
CA PHE A 2 -8.20 -24.90 51.02
C PHE A 2 -8.49 -24.81 49.51
N ASP A 3 -9.40 -25.62 48.96
CA ASP A 3 -9.74 -25.57 47.52
C ASP A 3 -10.31 -24.22 47.05
N PHE A 4 -10.95 -23.47 47.95
CA PHE A 4 -11.49 -22.14 47.64
C PHE A 4 -10.36 -21.11 47.41
N LEU A 5 -9.27 -21.17 48.18
CA LEU A 5 -8.13 -20.26 48.02
C LEU A 5 -7.37 -20.55 46.71
N PHE A 6 -7.16 -21.83 46.39
CA PHE A 6 -6.50 -22.24 45.14
C PHE A 6 -7.37 -22.04 43.88
N SER A 7 -8.70 -22.02 44.02
CA SER A 7 -9.60 -21.67 42.91
C SER A 7 -9.42 -20.21 42.48
N SER A 8 -9.25 -19.30 43.44
CA SER A 8 -9.11 -17.86 43.15
C SER A 8 -7.78 -17.50 42.47
N ASP A 9 -6.69 -18.22 42.77
CA ASP A 9 -5.39 -17.97 42.14
C ASP A 9 -5.34 -18.53 40.71
N LYS A 10 -5.94 -19.71 40.46
CA LYS A 10 -6.05 -20.25 39.11
C LYS A 10 -6.94 -19.40 38.22
N GLU A 11 -8.04 -18.89 38.74
CA GLU A 11 -8.94 -18.00 38.03
C GLU A 11 -8.26 -16.67 37.66
N LYS A 12 -7.46 -16.09 38.57
CA LYS A 12 -6.61 -14.91 38.26
C LYS A 12 -5.55 -15.20 37.20
N GLU A 13 -4.92 -16.38 37.24
CA GLU A 13 -3.92 -16.78 36.24
C GLU A 13 -4.56 -16.88 34.85
N TRP A 14 -5.72 -17.53 34.73
CA TRP A 14 -6.43 -17.64 33.46
C TRP A 14 -6.99 -16.33 32.97
N GLN A 15 -7.44 -15.46 33.87
CA GLN A 15 -7.83 -14.09 33.51
C GLN A 15 -6.65 -13.29 32.93
N PHE A 16 -5.47 -13.37 33.54
CA PHE A 16 -4.27 -12.74 33.00
C PHE A 16 -3.89 -13.29 31.60
N LYS A 17 -4.03 -14.59 31.37
CA LYS A 17 -3.81 -15.20 30.04
C LYS A 17 -4.83 -14.72 29.02
N LEU A 18 -6.09 -14.59 29.41
CA LEU A 18 -7.17 -14.07 28.58
C LEU A 18 -6.91 -12.62 28.18
N ASP A 19 -6.54 -11.78 29.14
CA ASP A 19 -6.23 -10.36 28.89
C ASP A 19 -5.05 -10.22 27.92
N ASN A 20 -4.00 -11.03 28.07
CA ASN A 20 -2.87 -11.04 27.13
C ASN A 20 -3.28 -11.55 25.73
N ALA A 21 -4.05 -12.62 25.65
CA ALA A 21 -4.51 -13.16 24.37
C ALA A 21 -5.38 -12.15 23.61
N ARG A 22 -6.25 -11.45 24.34
CA ARG A 22 -7.05 -10.34 23.83
C ARG A 22 -6.17 -9.18 23.37
N HIS A 23 -5.17 -8.78 24.14
CA HIS A 23 -4.25 -7.72 23.76
C HIS A 23 -3.52 -8.03 22.45
N LEU A 24 -3.01 -9.25 22.28
CA LEU A 24 -2.39 -9.70 21.04
C LEU A 24 -3.35 -9.67 19.84
N TYR A 25 -4.61 -10.00 20.05
CA TYR A 25 -5.64 -9.90 19.02
C TYR A 25 -5.93 -8.45 18.63
N GLU A 26 -6.01 -7.54 19.60
CA GLU A 26 -6.21 -6.11 19.39
C GLU A 26 -5.03 -5.49 18.62
N GLU A 27 -3.78 -5.84 18.96
CA GLU A 27 -2.59 -5.39 18.22
C GLU A 27 -2.62 -5.84 16.74
N GLU A 28 -3.09 -7.06 16.45
CA GLU A 28 -3.17 -7.56 15.07
C GLU A 28 -4.32 -6.89 14.27
N ASP A 29 -5.40 -6.47 14.93
CA ASP A 29 -6.47 -5.68 14.30
C ASP A 29 -6.03 -4.22 14.04
N GLU A 30 -5.28 -3.61 14.97
CA GLU A 30 -4.63 -2.31 14.74
C GLU A 30 -3.63 -2.37 13.56
N ARG A 31 -2.86 -3.46 13.48
CA ARG A 31 -1.95 -3.71 12.36
C ARG A 31 -2.72 -3.80 11.04
N ARG A 32 -3.84 -4.53 11.01
CA ARG A 32 -4.73 -4.60 9.85
C ARG A 32 -5.20 -3.21 9.43
N GLU A 33 -5.68 -2.40 10.37
CA GLU A 33 -6.15 -1.04 10.08
C GLU A 33 -5.03 -0.15 9.50
N SER A 34 -3.81 -0.29 10.02
CA SER A 34 -2.61 0.38 9.47
C SER A 34 -2.31 -0.03 8.02
N ILE A 35 -2.45 -1.33 7.70
CA ILE A 35 -2.29 -1.85 6.34
C ILE A 35 -3.37 -1.27 5.41
N ASP A 36 -4.63 -1.24 5.85
CA ASP A 36 -5.75 -0.72 5.07
C ASP A 36 -5.60 0.78 4.78
N ARG A 37 -5.17 1.58 5.77
CA ARG A 37 -4.86 3.00 5.57
C ARG A 37 -3.77 3.21 4.51
N LYS A 38 -2.69 2.42 4.54
CA LYS A 38 -1.61 2.50 3.54
C LYS A 38 -2.08 2.08 2.16
N LEU A 39 -2.96 1.07 2.08
CA LEU A 39 -3.56 0.64 0.82
C LEU A 39 -4.41 1.75 0.19
N ILE A 40 -5.31 2.36 0.97
CA ILE A 40 -6.14 3.48 0.51
C ILE A 40 -5.26 4.67 0.07
N SER A 41 -4.21 4.96 0.83
CA SER A 41 -3.24 6.01 0.47
C SER A 41 -2.56 5.72 -0.88
N LEU A 42 -2.10 4.48 -1.11
CA LEU A 42 -1.50 4.09 -2.39
C LEU A 42 -2.51 4.20 -3.55
N GLN A 43 -3.75 3.76 -3.33
CA GLN A 43 -4.84 3.88 -4.31
C GLN A 43 -5.19 5.33 -4.65
N GLY A 44 -5.05 6.26 -3.71
CA GLY A 44 -5.23 7.69 -3.97
C GLY A 44 -4.08 8.30 -4.78
N GLN A 45 -2.85 7.84 -4.57
CA GLN A 45 -1.66 8.39 -5.22
C GLN A 45 -1.53 8.00 -6.69
N ILE A 46 -1.85 6.75 -7.05
CA ILE A 46 -1.61 6.25 -8.42
C ILE A 46 -2.41 7.03 -9.48
N PRO A 47 -3.74 7.25 -9.35
CA PRO A 47 -4.52 7.99 -10.34
C PRO A 47 -4.10 9.46 -10.45
N LEU A 48 -3.73 10.08 -9.33
CA LEU A 48 -3.24 11.45 -9.31
C LEU A 48 -1.94 11.54 -10.13
N PHE A 49 -1.00 10.63 -9.90
CA PHE A 49 0.24 10.58 -10.65
C PHE A 49 0.01 10.38 -12.16
N ILE A 50 -0.85 9.42 -12.55
CA ILE A 50 -1.20 9.20 -13.97
C ILE A 50 -1.76 10.48 -14.59
N THR A 51 -2.68 11.15 -13.89
CA THR A 51 -3.33 12.38 -14.38
C THR A 51 -2.31 13.49 -14.60
N VAL A 52 -1.40 13.71 -13.65
CA VAL A 52 -0.35 14.73 -13.76
C VAL A 52 0.57 14.43 -14.95
N ILE A 53 1.01 13.18 -15.11
CA ILE A 53 1.88 12.77 -16.23
C ILE A 53 1.14 12.90 -17.57
N ALA A 54 -0.14 12.52 -17.64
CA ALA A 54 -0.95 12.66 -18.85
C ALA A 54 -1.14 14.13 -19.25
N LEU A 55 -1.42 15.00 -18.28
CA LEU A 55 -1.52 16.45 -18.52
C LEU A 55 -0.20 17.05 -18.98
N PHE A 56 0.91 16.66 -18.33
CA PHE A 56 2.26 17.08 -18.73
C PHE A 56 2.54 16.68 -20.19
N TYR A 57 2.28 15.43 -20.54
CA TYR A 57 2.46 14.92 -21.89
C TYR A 57 1.57 15.67 -22.89
N ALA A 58 0.26 15.78 -22.63
CA ALA A 58 -0.68 16.45 -23.53
C ALA A 58 -0.33 17.93 -23.78
N THR A 59 0.21 18.62 -22.77
CA THR A 59 0.56 20.04 -22.87
C THR A 59 1.88 20.26 -23.63
N ILE A 60 2.85 19.37 -23.44
CA ILE A 60 4.21 19.56 -23.96
C ILE A 60 4.45 18.83 -25.29
N PHE A 61 3.76 17.72 -25.53
CA PHE A 61 3.88 16.94 -26.77
C PHE A 61 3.72 17.76 -28.05
N PRO A 62 2.80 18.73 -28.16
CA PRO A 62 2.69 19.57 -29.36
C PRO A 62 3.93 20.42 -29.67
N SER A 63 4.77 20.68 -28.66
CA SER A 63 5.94 21.55 -28.78
C SER A 63 7.19 20.84 -29.29
N ILE A 64 7.20 19.50 -29.33
CA ILE A 64 8.37 18.71 -29.74
C ILE A 64 8.33 18.51 -31.25
N ARG A 65 9.24 19.19 -31.97
CA ARG A 65 9.28 19.17 -33.45
C ARG A 65 9.91 17.90 -34.02
N ASN A 66 10.71 17.17 -33.22
CA ASN A 66 11.48 16.03 -33.71
C ASN A 66 10.71 14.71 -33.60
N ILE A 67 10.28 14.17 -34.75
CA ILE A 67 9.45 12.95 -34.87
C ILE A 67 10.09 11.73 -34.19
N SER A 68 11.42 11.58 -34.22
CA SER A 68 12.12 10.44 -33.62
C SER A 68 12.14 10.48 -32.09
N SER A 69 12.20 11.68 -31.50
CA SER A 69 12.05 11.86 -30.05
C SER A 69 10.65 11.42 -29.62
N ASN A 70 9.62 11.92 -30.33
CA ASN A 70 8.21 11.70 -29.99
C ASN A 70 7.83 10.21 -29.80
N TYR A 71 8.41 9.30 -30.59
CA TYR A 71 8.18 7.85 -30.42
C TYR A 71 8.74 7.31 -29.10
N ILE A 72 9.94 7.71 -28.71
CA ILE A 72 10.57 7.24 -27.47
C ILE A 72 9.77 7.74 -26.27
N GLU A 73 9.39 9.01 -26.25
CA GLU A 73 8.55 9.58 -25.20
C GLU A 73 7.18 8.90 -25.10
N GLY A 74 6.54 8.61 -26.24
CA GLY A 74 5.29 7.85 -26.28
C GLY A 74 5.42 6.46 -25.69
N ILE A 75 6.53 5.76 -25.95
CA ILE A 75 6.81 4.44 -25.35
C ILE A 75 6.96 4.54 -23.83
N PHE A 76 7.71 5.52 -23.32
CA PHE A 76 7.83 5.72 -21.87
C PHE A 76 6.48 6.05 -21.22
N PHE A 77 5.67 6.89 -21.87
CA PHE A 77 4.33 7.21 -21.39
C PHE A 77 3.44 5.97 -21.30
N ILE A 78 3.42 5.14 -22.35
CA ILE A 78 2.65 3.89 -22.37
C ILE A 78 3.16 2.92 -21.29
N LEU A 79 4.47 2.79 -21.12
CA LEU A 79 5.07 1.94 -20.07
C LEU A 79 4.68 2.41 -18.66
N THR A 80 4.75 3.72 -18.40
CA THR A 80 4.30 4.32 -17.14
C THR A 80 2.80 4.07 -16.92
N ALA A 81 1.97 4.21 -17.94
CA ALA A 81 0.53 3.93 -17.85
C ALA A 81 0.25 2.45 -17.54
N ILE A 82 0.92 1.51 -18.23
CA ILE A 82 0.77 0.06 -18.01
C ILE A 82 1.21 -0.32 -16.60
N LEU A 83 2.40 0.12 -16.16
CA LEU A 83 2.89 -0.21 -14.81
C LEU A 83 2.00 0.38 -13.72
N SER A 84 1.52 1.62 -13.90
CA SER A 84 0.57 2.22 -12.97
C SER A 84 -0.76 1.47 -12.96
N GLY A 85 -1.25 1.01 -14.12
CA GLY A 85 -2.43 0.15 -14.23
C GLY A 85 -2.25 -1.20 -13.51
N ILE A 86 -1.08 -1.82 -13.64
CA ILE A 86 -0.74 -3.04 -12.89
C ILE A 86 -0.77 -2.76 -11.38
N ALA A 87 -0.19 -1.66 -10.91
CA ALA A 87 -0.22 -1.28 -9.50
C ALA A 87 -1.66 -1.06 -8.97
N ILE A 88 -2.53 -0.45 -9.78
CA ILE A 88 -3.97 -0.32 -9.46
C ILE A 88 -4.63 -1.70 -9.39
N GLY A 89 -4.41 -2.57 -10.38
CA GLY A 89 -4.97 -3.91 -10.39
C GLY A 89 -4.57 -4.73 -9.17
N MET A 90 -3.29 -4.67 -8.78
CA MET A 90 -2.78 -5.33 -7.58
C MET A 90 -3.42 -4.76 -6.30
N SER A 91 -3.43 -3.44 -6.14
CA SER A 91 -4.05 -2.81 -4.96
C SER A 91 -5.57 -3.07 -4.88
N THR A 92 -6.27 -3.18 -6.01
CA THR A 92 -7.72 -3.45 -6.03
C THR A 92 -8.04 -4.89 -5.61
N LYS A 93 -7.19 -5.86 -5.98
CA LYS A 93 -7.34 -7.26 -5.51
C LYS A 93 -7.33 -7.37 -3.99
N MET A 94 -6.59 -6.49 -3.32
CA MET A 94 -6.46 -6.43 -1.86
C MET A 94 -7.72 -5.93 -1.14
N LEU A 95 -8.65 -5.32 -1.86
CA LEU A 95 -9.95 -4.90 -1.31
C LEU A 95 -11.01 -6.01 -1.36
N ASN A 96 -10.73 -7.13 -2.03
CA ASN A 96 -11.71 -8.19 -2.13
C ASN A 96 -11.79 -8.98 -0.81
N PRO A 97 -12.92 -8.90 -0.07
CA PRO A 97 -13.06 -9.61 1.20
C PRO A 97 -13.01 -11.13 1.05
N SER A 98 -13.28 -11.68 -0.13
CA SER A 98 -13.18 -13.13 -0.37
C SER A 98 -11.73 -13.64 -0.33
N ASN A 99 -10.75 -12.78 -0.59
CA ASN A 99 -9.33 -13.17 -0.67
C ASN A 99 -8.63 -13.05 0.70
N TYR A 100 -9.17 -12.22 1.60
CA TYR A 100 -8.60 -11.95 2.93
C TYR A 100 -9.68 -12.16 3.99
N ASN A 101 -10.04 -13.42 4.21
CA ASN A 101 -11.01 -13.77 5.24
C ASN A 101 -10.34 -13.77 6.62
N TYR A 102 -10.73 -12.82 7.46
CA TYR A 102 -10.27 -12.69 8.83
C TYR A 102 -11.09 -13.59 9.76
N MET A 103 -10.41 -14.34 10.62
CA MET A 103 -11.06 -15.13 11.64
C MET A 103 -11.53 -14.21 12.76
N LYS A 104 -12.81 -14.39 13.14
CA LYS A 104 -13.43 -13.77 14.30
C LYS A 104 -13.67 -14.85 15.34
N ILE A 105 -13.74 -14.42 16.60
CA ILE A 105 -14.13 -15.28 17.71
C ILE A 105 -15.49 -15.91 17.40
N SER A 106 -15.61 -17.22 17.63
CA SER A 106 -16.85 -17.91 17.36
C SER A 106 -17.97 -17.37 18.27
N PRO A 107 -19.16 -17.08 17.72
CA PRO A 107 -20.32 -16.74 18.55
C PRO A 107 -20.72 -17.87 19.49
N ASP A 108 -20.30 -19.11 19.22
CA ASP A 108 -20.63 -20.27 20.02
C ASP A 108 -19.82 -20.32 21.33
N SER A 109 -18.61 -19.75 21.35
CA SER A 109 -17.77 -19.57 22.55
C SER A 109 -18.38 -18.57 23.55
N LEU A 110 -19.40 -17.80 23.11
CA LEU A 110 -20.20 -16.92 23.97
C LEU A 110 -21.49 -17.59 24.48
N LYS A 111 -21.85 -18.76 23.95
CA LYS A 111 -23.07 -19.49 24.30
C LYS A 111 -22.85 -20.61 25.31
N GLU A 112 -21.61 -20.89 25.70
CA GLU A 112 -21.33 -22.00 26.60
C GLU A 112 -21.92 -21.72 28.00
N GLU A 113 -23.04 -22.38 28.33
CA GLU A 113 -23.55 -22.55 29.70
C GLU A 113 -22.65 -23.50 30.52
N SER A 114 -21.32 -23.44 30.33
CA SER A 114 -20.41 -24.29 31.10
C SER A 114 -20.28 -23.70 32.50
N GLY A 115 -20.83 -24.38 33.50
CA GLY A 115 -20.81 -23.98 34.92
C GLY A 115 -19.41 -23.87 35.55
N ASN A 116 -18.35 -23.76 34.75
CA ASN A 116 -16.96 -23.62 35.17
C ASN A 116 -16.28 -22.49 34.39
N MET A 117 -16.11 -21.33 35.04
CA MET A 117 -15.47 -20.13 34.50
C MET A 117 -14.09 -20.41 33.85
N ILE A 118 -13.33 -21.36 34.41
CA ILE A 118 -11.98 -21.67 33.92
C ILE A 118 -12.01 -22.41 32.57
N SER A 119 -13.00 -23.28 32.33
CA SER A 119 -13.10 -23.95 31.01
C SER A 119 -13.46 -22.96 29.92
N TRP A 120 -14.39 -22.05 30.21
CA TRP A 120 -14.78 -20.98 29.32
C TRP A 120 -13.62 -20.02 29.00
N GLN A 121 -12.87 -19.57 30.02
CA GLN A 121 -11.66 -18.75 29.81
C GLN A 121 -10.62 -19.46 28.94
N LYS A 122 -10.45 -20.78 29.11
CA LYS A 122 -9.50 -21.56 28.34
C LYS A 122 -9.92 -21.69 26.87
N GLU A 123 -11.21 -21.88 26.59
CA GLU A 123 -11.76 -21.90 25.23
C GLU A 123 -11.55 -20.55 24.55
N LEU A 124 -11.88 -19.44 25.23
CA LEU A 124 -11.66 -18.09 24.70
C LEU A 124 -10.18 -17.82 24.39
N VAL A 125 -9.27 -18.17 25.30
CA VAL A 125 -7.83 -18.02 25.06
C VAL A 125 -7.41 -18.79 23.80
N ASN A 126 -7.91 -20.00 23.61
CA ASN A 126 -7.61 -20.80 22.43
C ASN A 126 -8.15 -20.16 21.14
N ASP A 127 -9.37 -19.65 21.18
CA ASP A 127 -9.99 -18.95 20.04
C ASP A 127 -9.26 -17.65 19.68
N TYR A 128 -8.82 -16.89 20.69
CA TYR A 128 -7.99 -15.71 20.48
C TYR A 128 -6.67 -16.08 19.82
N ILE A 129 -5.96 -17.10 20.33
CA ILE A 129 -4.68 -17.54 19.75
C ILE A 129 -4.88 -18.02 18.30
N GLN A 130 -5.92 -18.83 18.04
CA GLN A 130 -6.20 -19.32 16.70
C GLN A 130 -6.55 -18.18 15.73
N SER A 131 -7.38 -17.24 16.19
CA SER A 131 -7.77 -16.07 15.39
C SER A 131 -6.57 -15.17 15.09
N THR A 132 -5.71 -14.91 16.09
CA THR A 132 -4.50 -14.09 15.93
C THR A 132 -3.53 -14.73 14.96
N ASN A 133 -3.25 -16.04 15.07
CA ASN A 133 -2.35 -16.73 14.14
C ASN A 133 -2.88 -16.70 12.70
N HIS A 134 -4.17 -16.98 12.49
CA HIS A 134 -4.78 -16.91 11.18
C HIS A 134 -4.76 -15.48 10.60
N ASN A 135 -5.10 -14.49 11.41
CA ASN A 135 -5.12 -13.09 11.00
C ASN A 135 -3.71 -12.57 10.70
N PHE A 136 -2.70 -13.03 11.43
CA PHE A 136 -1.28 -12.75 11.15
C PHE A 136 -0.86 -13.25 9.76
N GLU A 137 -1.24 -14.47 9.38
CA GLU A 137 -0.98 -15.01 8.04
C GLU A 137 -1.71 -14.24 6.93
N VAL A 138 -2.96 -13.87 7.16
CA VAL A 138 -3.75 -13.05 6.23
C VAL A 138 -3.11 -11.66 6.05
N ASN A 139 -2.72 -11.02 7.15
CA ASN A 139 -2.09 -9.70 7.12
C ASN A 139 -0.71 -9.74 6.46
N ASN A 140 0.09 -10.79 6.67
CA ASN A 140 1.38 -10.94 5.97
C ASN A 140 1.20 -11.03 4.46
N ARG A 141 0.27 -11.86 3.98
CA ARG A 141 -0.05 -11.95 2.54
C ARG A 141 -0.49 -10.61 1.98
N LYS A 142 -1.32 -9.87 2.72
CA LYS A 142 -1.76 -8.52 2.34
C LYS A 142 -0.59 -7.54 2.29
N VAL A 143 0.34 -7.60 3.24
CA VAL A 143 1.55 -6.77 3.25
C VAL A 143 2.47 -7.08 2.07
N ASP A 144 2.65 -8.35 1.72
CA ASP A 144 3.50 -8.74 0.59
C ASP A 144 2.94 -8.19 -0.74
N GLU A 145 1.62 -8.27 -0.93
CA GLU A 145 0.97 -7.66 -2.08
C GLU A 145 1.06 -6.13 -2.07
N LEU A 146 0.92 -5.48 -0.90
CA LEU A 146 1.12 -4.03 -0.77
C LEU A 146 2.54 -3.62 -1.20
N ILE A 147 3.54 -4.36 -0.73
CA ILE A 147 4.95 -4.11 -1.06
C ILE A 147 5.19 -4.29 -2.55
N ALA A 148 4.63 -5.34 -3.15
CA ALA A 148 4.76 -5.60 -4.58
C ALA A 148 4.08 -4.49 -5.41
N ALA A 149 2.85 -4.11 -5.07
CA ALA A 149 2.12 -3.00 -5.73
C ALA A 149 2.90 -1.68 -5.61
N ARG A 150 3.44 -1.38 -4.42
CA ARG A 150 4.25 -0.18 -4.18
C ARG A 150 5.55 -0.19 -5.00
N LYS A 151 6.24 -1.33 -5.10
CA LYS A 151 7.46 -1.46 -5.92
C LYS A 151 7.16 -1.17 -7.39
N VAL A 152 6.09 -1.75 -7.94
CA VAL A 152 5.66 -1.50 -9.32
C VAL A 152 5.33 -0.01 -9.52
N PHE A 153 4.62 0.60 -8.58
CA PHE A 153 4.32 2.03 -8.64
C PHE A 153 5.59 2.90 -8.59
N ILE A 154 6.55 2.60 -7.73
CA ILE A 154 7.82 3.35 -7.66
C ILE A 154 8.58 3.27 -8.98
N VAL A 155 8.63 2.09 -9.62
CA VAL A 155 9.26 1.93 -10.94
C VAL A 155 8.53 2.77 -11.98
N SER A 156 7.19 2.77 -11.97
CA SER A 156 6.37 3.63 -12.84
C SER A 156 6.69 5.12 -12.65
N VAL A 157 6.78 5.57 -11.40
CA VAL A 157 7.11 6.96 -11.05
C VAL A 157 8.50 7.32 -11.55
N PHE A 158 9.49 6.45 -11.34
CA PHE A 158 10.85 6.66 -11.81
C PHE A 158 10.92 6.82 -13.34
N LEU A 159 10.20 5.97 -14.09
CA LEU A 159 10.10 6.09 -15.55
C LEU A 159 9.43 7.40 -15.97
N GLY A 160 8.36 7.81 -15.28
CA GLY A 160 7.69 9.08 -15.54
C GLY A 160 8.61 10.29 -15.30
N ILE A 161 9.43 10.26 -14.23
CA ILE A 161 10.41 11.31 -13.95
C ILE A 161 11.50 11.36 -15.03
N ILE A 162 12.05 10.21 -15.44
CA ILE A 162 13.03 10.15 -16.54
C ILE A 162 12.46 10.76 -17.82
N MET A 163 11.21 10.43 -18.14
CA MET A 163 10.51 10.99 -19.31
C MET A 163 10.41 12.52 -19.23
N VAL A 164 9.97 13.05 -18.09
CA VAL A 164 9.87 14.51 -17.85
C VAL A 164 11.22 15.20 -18.00
N ILE A 165 12.28 14.63 -17.42
CA ILE A 165 13.64 15.19 -17.51
C ILE A 165 14.11 15.21 -18.97
N LYS A 166 13.95 14.09 -19.68
CA LYS A 166 14.37 13.99 -21.08
C LYS A 166 13.65 15.02 -21.95
N ILE A 167 12.33 15.13 -21.83
CA ILE A 167 11.51 16.12 -22.56
C ILE A 167 12.00 17.54 -22.26
N SER A 168 12.24 17.85 -20.98
CA SER A 168 12.72 19.18 -20.57
C SER A 168 14.08 19.51 -21.18
N ILE A 169 15.01 18.55 -21.22
CA ILE A 169 16.32 18.73 -21.87
C ILE A 169 16.16 18.95 -23.37
N THR A 170 15.30 18.19 -24.05
CA THR A 170 15.04 18.36 -25.50
C THR A 170 14.54 19.76 -25.81
N ILE A 171 13.57 20.27 -25.04
CA ILE A 171 13.02 21.62 -25.24
C ILE A 171 14.07 22.70 -25.00
N ILE A 172 14.85 22.58 -23.93
CA ILE A 172 15.94 23.52 -23.65
C ILE A 172 16.97 23.50 -24.78
N SER A 173 17.35 22.31 -25.25
CA SER A 173 18.31 22.13 -26.35
C SER A 173 17.80 22.72 -27.67
N GLU A 174 16.50 22.58 -27.98
CA GLU A 174 15.88 23.18 -29.16
C GLU A 174 15.70 24.70 -29.04
N SER A 175 15.54 25.21 -27.82
CA SER A 175 15.35 26.66 -27.56
C SER A 175 16.68 27.44 -27.52
N LEU A 176 17.78 26.80 -27.15
CA LEU A 176 19.09 27.45 -26.98
C LEU A 176 19.65 28.10 -28.27
N PRO A 177 19.58 27.46 -29.46
CA PRO A 177 20.04 28.08 -30.72
C PRO A 177 19.22 29.32 -31.10
N SER A 178 17.90 29.29 -30.87
CA SER A 178 17.00 30.40 -31.22
C SER A 178 17.26 31.67 -30.38
N LEU A 179 17.76 31.51 -29.15
CA LEU A 179 18.17 32.63 -28.28
C LEU A 179 19.50 33.26 -28.72
N ILE A 180 20.42 32.48 -29.28
CA ILE A 180 21.72 32.96 -29.76
C ILE A 180 21.54 33.77 -31.06
N GLU A 181 20.63 33.37 -31.95
CA GLU A 181 20.34 34.10 -33.19
C GLU A 181 19.66 35.47 -32.98
N ILE A 182 19.00 35.68 -31.84
CA ILE A 182 18.34 36.95 -31.51
C ILE A 182 19.32 37.99 -30.93
N CYS A 183 20.50 37.56 -30.46
CA CYS A 183 21.53 38.43 -29.87
C CYS A 183 22.92 38.36 -30.56
N PRO A 184 23.03 38.56 -31.89
CA PRO A 184 24.34 38.68 -32.53
C PRO A 184 25.08 39.97 -32.12
N CYS A 185 24.37 40.96 -31.57
CA CYS A 185 24.95 42.26 -31.20
C CYS A 185 25.89 42.25 -29.98
N LEU A 186 25.93 41.18 -29.17
CA LEU A 186 26.80 41.14 -27.98
C LEU A 186 28.20 40.53 -28.22
N MET A 187 28.42 39.87 -29.36
CA MET A 187 29.74 39.27 -29.69
C MET A 187 30.67 40.18 -30.49
N ASN A 188 30.24 41.37 -30.92
CA ASN A 188 31.08 42.34 -31.64
C ASN A 188 31.66 43.46 -30.73
N VAL A 189 31.67 43.27 -29.41
CA VAL A 189 32.19 44.28 -28.44
C VAL A 189 33.39 43.75 -27.63
N ILE A 190 34.06 42.70 -28.09
CA ILE A 190 35.40 42.30 -27.59
C ILE A 190 36.40 42.34 -28.73
#